data_AF-A0A0R3T085-F1
#
_entry.id   AF-A0A0R3T085-F1
#
_cell.length_a   1.000
_cell.length_b   1.000
_cell.length_c   1.000
_cell.angle_alpha   90.00
_cell.angle_beta   90.00
_cell.angle_gamma   90.00
#
_symmetry.space_group_name_H-M   'P 1'
#
loop_
_entity.id
_entity.type
_entity.pdbx_description
1 polymer ?
#
loop_
_entity_poly.entity_id
_entity_poly.type
_entity_poly.pdbx_seq_one_letter_code
_entity_poly.pdbx_strand_id
1 'polypeptide(L)'
;MRHEHWNRFCQNTSNRLAIEALQLFKAHLNDNRHDDQPGCGREFLDNIFMGIRKKFEISLSQKYFVSKEDCTKFHCSKALDLHRMGSRLWGCQDKESDDISFYC
;
A
#
# COMPACT_ATOMS: atom_id res chain seq x y z
N MET A 1 -4.36 7.17 -19.94
CA MET A 1 -5.24 6.00 -19.74
C MET A 1 -5.04 5.26 -18.40
N ARG A 2 -3.95 4.49 -18.15
CA ARG A 2 -3.79 3.73 -16.88
C ARG A 2 -3.82 4.62 -15.61
N HIS A 3 -3.14 5.76 -15.66
CA HIS A 3 -3.10 6.71 -14.54
C HIS A 3 -4.46 7.36 -14.24
N GLU A 4 -5.27 7.63 -15.25
CA GLU A 4 -6.62 8.20 -15.07
C GLU A 4 -7.58 7.19 -14.45
N HIS A 5 -7.50 5.92 -14.85
CA HIS A 5 -8.31 4.85 -14.27
C HIS A 5 -7.95 4.63 -12.79
N TRP A 6 -6.66 4.64 -12.46
CA TRP A 6 -6.19 4.52 -11.09
C TRP A 6 -6.65 5.69 -10.21
N ASN A 7 -6.46 6.93 -10.68
CA ASN A 7 -6.88 8.11 -9.93
C ASN A 7 -8.40 8.13 -9.71
N ARG A 8 -9.18 7.75 -10.73
CA ARG A 8 -10.64 7.63 -10.60
C ARG A 8 -11.04 6.55 -9.61
N PHE A 9 -10.37 5.39 -9.63
CA PHE A 9 -10.61 4.33 -8.65
C PHE A 9 -10.30 4.81 -7.22
N CYS A 10 -9.17 5.49 -7.01
CA CYS A 10 -8.79 6.05 -5.71
C CYS A 10 -9.83 7.08 -5.24
N GLN A 11 -10.25 8.00 -6.11
CA GLN A 11 -11.24 9.02 -5.76
C GLN A 11 -12.59 8.40 -5.41
N ASN A 12 -13.08 7.46 -6.22
CA ASN A 12 -14.35 6.78 -5.97
C ASN A 12 -14.32 6.00 -4.65
N THR A 13 -13.21 5.31 -4.38
CA THR A 13 -13.02 4.56 -3.13
C THR A 13 -12.97 5.51 -1.93
N SER A 14 -12.21 6.60 -2.04
CA SER A 14 -12.12 7.63 -0.99
C SER A 14 -13.50 8.23 -0.69
N ASN A 15 -14.28 8.58 -1.72
CA ASN A 15 -15.63 9.13 -1.54
C ASN A 15 -16.54 8.14 -0.80
N ARG A 16 -16.52 6.86 -1.17
CA ARG A 16 -17.33 5.82 -0.50
C ARG A 16 -16.97 5.68 0.98
N LEU A 17 -15.67 5.57 1.29
CA LEU A 17 -15.19 5.48 2.65
C LEU A 17 -15.54 6.74 3.47
N ALA A 18 -15.44 7.93 2.87
CA ALA A 18 -15.79 9.18 3.53
C ALA A 18 -17.28 9.26 3.88
N ILE A 19 -18.16 8.79 2.99
CA ILE A 19 -19.61 8.74 3.25
C ILE A 19 -19.91 7.83 4.43
N GLU A 20 -19.37 6.60 4.42
CA GLU A 20 -19.59 5.62 5.47
C GLU A 20 -19.03 6.12 6.82
N ALA A 21 -17.80 6.65 6.84
CA ALA A 21 -17.19 7.20 8.05
C ALA A 21 -17.98 8.38 8.61
N LEU A 22 -18.48 9.27 7.75
CA LEU A 22 -19.29 10.42 8.17
C LEU A 22 -20.63 9.99 8.77
N GLN A 23 -21.26 8.95 8.22
CA GLN A 23 -22.51 8.40 8.76
C GLN A 23 -22.30 7.81 10.15
N LEU A 24 -21.24 7.00 10.32
CA LEU A 24 -20.88 6.43 11.62
C LEU A 24 -20.55 7.51 12.65
N PHE A 25 -19.78 8.52 12.26
CA PHE A 25 -19.43 9.64 13.12
C PHE A 25 -20.68 10.41 13.60
N LYS A 26 -21.60 10.74 12.69
CA LYS A 26 -22.85 11.43 13.03
C LYS A 26 -23.74 10.61 13.94
N ALA A 27 -23.87 9.30 13.69
CA ALA A 27 -24.62 8.40 14.55
C ALA A 27 -24.02 8.37 15.97
N HIS A 28 -22.70 8.23 16.08
CA HIS A 28 -22.00 8.24 17.37
C HIS A 28 -22.24 9.53 18.14
N LEU A 29 -22.10 10.70 17.50
CA LEU A 29 -22.33 11.99 18.16
C LEU A 29 -23.80 12.21 18.55
N ASN A 30 -24.74 11.67 17.77
CA ASN A 30 -26.16 11.74 18.10
C ASN A 30 -26.46 10.96 19.39
N ASP A 31 -25.87 9.77 19.52
CA ASP A 31 -26.05 8.90 20.68
C ASP A 31 -25.21 9.36 21.89
N ASN A 32 -24.07 10.02 21.64
CA ASN A 32 -23.10 10.48 22.63
C ASN A 32 -22.86 11.99 22.52
N ARG A 33 -23.88 12.80 22.84
CA ARG A 33 -23.83 14.27 22.71
C ARG A 33 -22.69 14.96 23.48
N HIS A 34 -22.09 14.29 24.47
CA HIS A 34 -20.96 14.83 25.22
C HIS A 34 -19.65 14.83 24.41
N ASP A 35 -19.52 13.93 23.42
CA ASP A 35 -18.36 13.86 22.51
C ASP A 35 -18.41 14.93 21.39
N ASP A 36 -19.54 15.63 21.23
CA ASP A 36 -19.75 16.71 20.25
C ASP A 36 -19.03 17.99 20.69
N GLN A 37 -17.69 17.91 20.75
CA GLN A 37 -16.80 18.99 21.17
C GLN A 37 -16.02 19.57 19.98
N PRO A 38 -15.59 20.84 20.07
CA PRO A 38 -14.71 21.43 19.06
C PRO A 38 -13.45 20.57 18.84
N GLY A 39 -13.21 20.15 17.61
CA GLY A 39 -12.03 19.36 17.22
C GLY A 39 -12.25 17.84 17.16
N CYS A 40 -13.36 17.30 17.67
CA CYS A 40 -13.63 15.86 17.65
C CYS A 40 -13.57 15.24 16.24
N GLY A 41 -14.03 15.98 15.22
CA GLY A 41 -13.96 15.54 13.83
C GLY A 41 -12.52 15.41 13.29
N ARG A 42 -11.60 16.26 13.73
CA ARG A 42 -10.18 16.17 13.36
C ARG A 42 -9.55 14.94 14.01
N GLU A 43 -9.76 14.77 15.31
CA GLU A 43 -9.27 13.60 16.05
C GLU A 43 -9.79 12.30 15.45
N PHE A 44 -11.08 12.24 15.12
CA PHE A 44 -11.68 11.09 14.44
C PHE A 44 -10.98 10.77 13.11
N LEU A 45 -10.79 11.77 12.25
CA LEU A 45 -10.15 11.58 10.94
C LEU A 45 -8.68 11.16 11.08
N ASP A 46 -7.91 11.78 11.97
CA ASP A 46 -6.50 11.44 12.21
C ASP A 46 -6.37 9.96 12.65
N ASN A 47 -7.22 9.51 13.58
CA ASN A 47 -7.25 8.11 14.03
C ASN A 47 -7.65 7.14 12.91
N ILE A 48 -8.68 7.47 12.13
CA ILE A 48 -9.15 6.64 11.02
C ILE A 48 -8.06 6.49 9.94
N PHE A 49 -7.44 7.58 9.51
CA PHE A 49 -6.41 7.54 8.47
C PHE A 49 -5.18 6.75 8.92
N MET A 50 -4.71 6.97 10.16
CA MET A 50 -3.62 6.18 10.72
C MET A 50 -3.98 4.69 10.82
N GLY A 51 -5.19 4.38 11.28
CA GLY A 51 -5.67 3.01 11.42
C GLY A 51 -5.77 2.26 10.08
N ILE A 52 -6.31 2.92 9.05
CA ILE A 52 -6.41 2.36 7.70
C ILE A 52 -5.00 2.09 7.16
N ARG A 53 -4.10 3.08 7.20
CA ARG A 53 -2.74 2.94 6.71
C ARG A 53 -2.03 1.74 7.35
N LYS A 54 -2.06 1.66 8.69
CA LYS A 54 -1.42 0.57 9.44
C LYS A 54 -1.96 -0.81 9.05
N LYS A 55 -3.29 -0.93 8.83
CA LYS A 55 -3.89 -2.19 8.38
C LYS A 55 -3.34 -2.62 7.02
N PHE A 56 -3.26 -1.69 6.07
CA PHE A 56 -2.69 -1.98 4.74
C PHE A 56 -1.22 -2.39 4.82
N GLU A 57 -0.41 -1.66 5.59
CA GLU A 57 1.02 -1.95 5.78
C GLU A 57 1.28 -3.33 6.41
N ILE A 58 0.37 -3.81 7.27
CA ILE A 58 0.45 -5.16 7.85
C ILE A 58 0.01 -6.23 6.83
N SER A 59 -1.05 -5.97 6.07
CA SER A 59 -1.66 -6.97 5.19
C SER A 59 -0.99 -7.13 3.83
N LEU A 60 -0.20 -6.15 3.40
CA LEU A 60 0.43 -6.15 2.07
C LEU A 60 1.95 -6.10 2.19
N SER A 61 2.62 -6.65 1.17
CA SER A 61 4.08 -6.56 1.06
C SER A 61 4.56 -5.11 0.95
N GLN A 62 5.72 -4.80 1.52
CA GLN A 62 6.35 -3.47 1.47
C GLN A 62 6.48 -2.89 0.05
N LYS A 63 6.56 -3.75 -0.99
CA LYS A 63 6.65 -3.33 -2.39
C LYS A 63 5.50 -2.43 -2.86
N TYR A 64 4.35 -2.46 -2.18
CA TYR A 64 3.18 -1.64 -2.51
C TYR A 64 3.22 -0.23 -1.88
N PHE A 65 4.18 0.05 -0.99
CA PHE A 65 4.28 1.33 -0.25
C PHE A 65 5.54 2.13 -0.57
N VAL A 66 6.46 1.56 -1.35
CA VAL A 66 7.66 2.27 -1.84
C VAL A 66 7.29 3.27 -2.92
N SER A 67 7.89 4.47 -2.85
CA SER A 67 7.84 5.42 -3.97
C SER A 67 8.50 4.80 -5.20
N LYS A 68 8.06 5.22 -6.40
CA LYS A 68 8.74 4.86 -7.65
C LYS A 68 10.23 5.25 -7.62
N GLU A 69 10.58 6.29 -6.87
CA GLU A 69 11.95 6.79 -6.70
C GLU A 69 12.81 5.88 -5.81
N ASP A 70 12.20 5.11 -4.91
CA ASP A 70 12.91 4.18 -4.02
C ASP A 70 13.02 2.76 -4.61
N CYS A 71 12.23 2.44 -5.63
CA CYS A 71 12.25 1.14 -6.30
C CYS A 71 13.61 0.88 -7.00
N THR A 72 14.29 1.94 -7.46
CA THR A 72 15.63 1.83 -8.07
C THR A 72 16.72 1.51 -7.03
N LYS A 73 16.54 1.88 -5.75
CA LYS A 73 17.47 1.56 -4.67
C LYS A 73 17.38 0.09 -4.27
N PHE A 74 16.17 -0.48 -4.22
CA PHE A 74 15.99 -1.91 -3.89
C PHE A 74 16.47 -2.86 -5.00
N HIS A 75 16.44 -2.44 -6.26
CA HIS A 75 17.03 -3.21 -7.35
C HIS A 75 18.56 -3.06 -7.44
N CYS A 76 19.13 -1.94 -6.97
CA CYS A 76 20.58 -1.73 -6.97
C CYS A 76 21.28 -2.36 -5.74
N SER A 77 20.61 -2.44 -4.58
CA SER A 77 21.21 -3.08 -3.38
C SER A 77 21.37 -4.59 -3.50
N LYS A 78 20.53 -5.30 -4.27
CA LYS A 78 20.78 -6.73 -4.57
C LYS A 78 21.95 -6.97 -5.53
N ALA A 79 22.42 -5.93 -6.23
CA ALA A 79 23.56 -6.04 -7.14
C ALA A 79 24.92 -5.75 -6.44
N LEU A 80 24.90 -5.09 -5.27
CA LEU A 80 26.13 -4.66 -4.56
C LEU A 80 26.53 -5.56 -3.38
N ASP A 81 25.64 -6.45 -2.91
CA ASP A 81 25.98 -7.42 -1.85
C ASP A 81 26.61 -8.73 -2.37
N LEU A 82 26.90 -8.84 -3.69
CA LEU A 82 27.62 -9.98 -4.27
C LEU A 82 29.10 -9.69 -4.60
N HIS A 83 29.71 -8.68 -3.99
CA HIS A 83 31.15 -8.42 -4.14
C HIS A 83 31.96 -8.59 -2.84
N ARG A 84 31.34 -9.03 -1.74
CA ARG A 84 32.02 -9.13 -0.43
C ARG A 84 31.86 -10.45 0.32
N MET A 85 31.49 -11.54 -0.34
CA MET A 85 31.68 -12.87 0.24
C MET A 85 31.92 -13.92 -0.83
N GLY A 86 33.17 -14.41 -0.88
CA GLY A 86 33.44 -15.81 -1.10
C GLY A 86 33.47 -16.27 -2.55
N SER A 87 34.69 -16.27 -3.10
CA SER A 87 35.13 -17.26 -4.08
C SER A 87 34.58 -18.66 -3.74
N ARG A 88 33.67 -19.19 -4.56
CA ARG A 88 33.47 -20.63 -4.75
C ARG A 88 32.77 -20.88 -6.08
N LEU A 89 33.54 -21.54 -6.94
CA LEU A 89 33.19 -22.14 -8.23
C LEU A 89 31.85 -22.89 -8.23
N TRP A 90 31.03 -22.61 -9.25
CA TRP A 90 30.09 -23.45 -10.03
C TRP A 90 28.97 -22.49 -10.49
N GLY A 91 28.89 -22.05 -11.75
CA GLY A 91 28.79 -22.88 -12.94
C GLY A 91 27.33 -23.30 -13.13
N CYS A 92 26.50 -22.45 -13.74
CA CYS A 92 25.34 -22.89 -14.53
C CYS A 92 24.89 -21.76 -15.48
N GLN A 93 24.81 -22.17 -16.74
CA GLN A 93 24.72 -21.36 -17.96
C GLN A 93 23.39 -20.63 -18.14
N ASP A 94 23.49 -19.52 -18.86
CA ASP A 94 22.41 -18.94 -19.65
C ASP A 94 21.71 -20.04 -20.49
N LYS A 95 20.38 -20.11 -20.38
CA LYS A 95 19.54 -20.67 -21.43
C LYS A 95 18.33 -19.78 -21.66
N GLU A 96 18.40 -19.15 -22.81
CA GLU A 96 17.35 -18.55 -23.60
C GLU A 96 16.26 -19.59 -23.95
N SER A 97 15.02 -19.10 -24.03
CA SER A 97 13.86 -19.62 -24.75
C SER A 97 13.28 -21.02 -24.44
N ASP A 98 12.02 -21.03 -24.00
CA ASP A 98 10.84 -21.46 -24.77
C ASP A 98 9.78 -22.14 -23.90
N ASP A 99 8.53 -21.75 -24.18
CA ASP A 99 7.24 -22.43 -24.05
C ASP A 99 6.90 -23.38 -22.89
N ILE A 100 5.61 -23.31 -22.49
CA ILE A 100 4.70 -24.37 -22.01
C ILE A 100 3.70 -23.71 -21.05
N SER A 101 2.53 -23.32 -21.56
CA SER A 101 1.26 -24.10 -21.57
C SER A 101 0.49 -24.02 -20.25
N PHE A 102 -0.62 -23.29 -20.30
CA PHE A 102 -1.72 -23.35 -19.36
C PHE A 102 -2.52 -24.63 -19.62
N TYR A 103 -2.65 -25.50 -18.62
CA TYR A 103 -3.75 -26.47 -18.58
C TYR A 103 -4.85 -25.92 -17.68
N CYS A 104 -6.09 -25.99 -18.18
CA CYS A 104 -7.33 -25.85 -17.41
C CYS A 104 -7.46 -26.95 -16.36
#